data_AF-A0A2T0SPM8-F1
#
_entry.id   AF-A0A2T0SPM8-F1
#
_cell.length_a   1.000
_cell.length_b   1.000
_cell.length_c   1.000
_cell.angle_alpha   90.00
_cell.angle_beta   90.00
_cell.angle_gamma   90.00
#
_symmetry.space_group_name_H-M   'P 1'
#
loop_
_entity.id
_entity.type
_entity.pdbx_description
1 polymer ?
#
loop_
_entity_poly.entity_id
_entity_poly.type
_entity_poly.pdbx_seq_one_letter_code
_entity_poly.pdbx_strand_id
1 'polypeptide(L)'
;MAIQKHVALQLSPGKGSVLVDGVDIGPAVTDLVLRADARNRALELQLVTHDVTVDGVTSVAIPQETRAALLTLGWTPPVLDHADADELCRVLQLITEHDTDYEIRYLLVFKALDLALGLGYAAGFAPDPAEPDWPVAYIELPTGQVSWHMPKHTVEFDGHSTGGKYRRVREFIASQRGLR
;
A
#
# COMPACT_ATOMS: atom_id res chain seq x y z
N MET A 1 24.97 1.91 -9.33
CA MET A 1 24.89 1.79 -10.80
C MET A 1 24.23 3.08 -11.30
N ALA A 2 24.88 3.87 -12.15
CA ALA A 2 24.30 5.14 -12.61
C ALA A 2 23.21 4.86 -13.65
N ILE A 3 21.97 5.24 -13.35
CA ILE A 3 20.85 5.13 -14.29
C ILE A 3 20.94 6.34 -15.22
N GLN A 4 21.23 6.08 -16.50
CA GLN A 4 21.26 7.11 -17.54
C GLN A 4 19.83 7.28 -18.08
N LYS A 5 19.31 8.51 -18.00
CA LYS A 5 17.96 8.88 -18.45
C LYS A 5 18.04 9.81 -19.64
N HIS A 6 17.17 9.63 -20.62
CA HIS A 6 17.12 10.47 -21.81
C HIS A 6 16.13 11.60 -21.59
N VAL A 7 16.64 12.81 -21.42
CA VAL A 7 15.82 14.02 -21.29
C VAL A 7 15.80 14.75 -22.61
N ALA A 8 14.60 14.99 -23.14
CA ALA A 8 14.38 15.82 -24.32
C ALA A 8 13.62 17.09 -23.91
N LEU A 9 14.25 18.24 -24.15
CA LEU A 9 13.66 19.55 -23.93
C LEU A 9 13.39 20.22 -25.26
N GLN A 10 12.15 20.67 -25.44
CA GLN A 10 11.79 21.49 -26.57
C GLN A 10 11.30 22.83 -26.05
N LEU A 11 12.04 23.90 -26.39
CA LEU A 11 11.72 25.26 -26.00
C LEU A 11 11.37 26.06 -27.26
N SER A 12 10.21 26.70 -27.25
CA SER A 12 9.78 27.65 -28.27
C SER A 12 9.14 28.88 -27.60
N PRO A 13 9.09 30.04 -28.27
CA PRO A 13 8.52 31.24 -27.67
C PRO A 13 7.08 30.99 -27.19
N GLY A 14 6.87 31.06 -25.87
CA GLY A 14 5.57 30.84 -25.23
C GLY A 14 5.10 29.39 -25.12
N LYS A 15 5.91 28.39 -25.50
CA LYS A 15 5.59 26.96 -25.37
C LYS A 15 6.84 26.15 -25.06
N GLY A 16 6.80 25.37 -23.97
CA GLY A 16 7.85 24.41 -23.63
C GLY A 16 7.25 23.04 -23.33
N SER A 17 7.94 21.98 -23.72
CA SER A 17 7.63 20.61 -23.29
C SER A 17 8.88 19.97 -22.70
N VAL A 18 8.69 19.24 -21.60
CA VAL A 18 9.76 18.51 -20.92
C VAL A 18 9.41 17.04 -21.01
N LEU A 19 10.17 16.31 -21.82
CA LEU A 19 10.00 14.87 -21.98
C LEU A 19 11.15 14.15 -21.27
N VAL A 20 10.81 13.21 -20.38
CA VAL A 20 11.78 12.29 -19.78
C VAL A 20 11.40 10.89 -20.25
N ASP A 21 12.31 10.23 -20.97
CA ASP A 21 12.07 8.94 -21.61
C ASP A 21 10.77 8.91 -22.45
N GLY A 22 10.39 10.06 -23.04
CA GLY A 22 9.20 10.21 -23.89
C GLY A 22 7.90 10.59 -23.17
N VAL A 23 7.91 10.74 -21.84
CA VAL A 23 6.73 11.15 -21.04
C VAL A 23 6.75 12.65 -20.80
N ASP A 24 5.64 13.34 -21.09
CA ASP A 24 5.49 14.78 -20.81
C ASP A 24 5.25 15.04 -19.32
N ILE A 25 6.26 15.62 -18.68
CA ILE A 25 6.21 16.04 -17.28
C ILE A 25 5.98 17.55 -17.13
N GLY A 26 5.82 18.28 -18.24
CA GLY A 26 5.60 19.73 -18.26
C GLY A 26 4.53 20.22 -17.27
N PRO A 27 3.38 19.54 -17.10
CA PRO A 27 2.36 19.95 -16.14
C PRO A 27 2.78 19.89 -14.66
N ALA A 28 3.81 19.10 -14.33
CA ALA A 28 4.30 18.93 -12.96
C ALA A 28 5.46 19.88 -12.63
N VAL A 29 6.12 20.46 -13.65
CA VAL A 29 7.28 21.34 -13.49
C VAL A 29 6.82 22.75 -13.14
N THR A 30 7.25 23.23 -11.97
CA THR A 30 6.95 24.56 -11.44
C THR A 30 8.06 25.56 -11.72
N ASP A 31 9.30 25.08 -11.81
CA ASP A 31 10.46 25.91 -12.12
C ASP A 31 11.48 25.09 -12.93
N LEU A 32 12.22 25.79 -13.79
CA LEU A 32 13.24 25.21 -14.65
C LEU A 32 14.47 26.11 -14.63
N VAL A 33 15.60 25.56 -14.20
CA VAL A 33 16.88 26.25 -14.19
C VAL A 33 17.86 25.50 -15.10
N LEU A 34 18.41 26.22 -16.08
CA LEU A 34 19.47 25.72 -16.96
C LEU A 34 20.77 26.47 -16.64
N ARG A 35 21.82 25.73 -16.29
CA ARG A 35 23.16 26.28 -16.01
C ARG A 35 24.16 25.72 -17.01
N ALA A 36 25.00 26.58 -17.56
CA ALA A 36 26.08 26.19 -18.44
C ALA A 36 27.43 26.42 -17.73
N ASP A 37 28.24 25.37 -17.66
CA ASP A 37 29.65 25.47 -17.25
C ASP A 37 30.54 25.34 -18.50
N ALA A 38 31.02 26.48 -18.98
CA ALA A 38 31.88 26.54 -20.16
C ALA A 38 33.25 25.87 -19.95
N ARG A 39 33.74 25.78 -18.70
CA ARG A 39 35.04 25.15 -18.39
C ARG A 39 34.96 23.65 -18.52
N ASN A 40 33.85 23.08 -18.05
CA ASN A 40 33.61 21.64 -18.11
C ASN A 40 32.79 21.22 -19.34
N ARG A 41 32.40 22.18 -20.19
CA ARG A 41 31.52 21.97 -21.37
C ARG A 41 30.26 21.18 -21.00
N ALA A 42 29.69 21.50 -19.84
CA ALA A 42 28.54 20.82 -19.27
C ALA A 42 27.32 21.75 -19.22
N LEU A 43 26.15 21.17 -19.44
CA LEU A 43 24.85 21.80 -19.25
C LEU A 43 24.14 21.04 -18.13
N GLU A 44 23.80 21.74 -17.06
CA GLU A 44 23.05 21.22 -15.93
C GLU A 44 21.60 21.72 -16.03
N LEU A 45 20.66 20.78 -15.99
CA LEU A 45 19.23 21.06 -15.97
C LEU A 45 18.68 20.68 -14.59
N GLN A 46 18.05 21.65 -13.93
CA GLN A 46 17.31 21.43 -12.70
C GLN A 46 15.83 21.68 -12.97
N LEU A 47 15.00 20.69 -12.62
CA LEU A 47 13.54 20.76 -12.71
C LEU A 47 12.98 20.74 -11.29
N VAL A 48 12.20 21.76 -10.93
CA VAL A 48 11.45 21.80 -9.67
C VAL A 48 10.03 21.36 -9.96
N THR A 49 9.49 20.45 -9.16
CA THR A 49 8.11 19.98 -9.24
C THR A 49 7.37 20.32 -7.95
N HIS A 50 6.04 20.42 -7.97
CA HIS A 50 5.26 20.73 -6.76
C HIS A 50 5.65 19.85 -5.57
N ASP A 51 6.05 20.48 -4.47
CA ASP A 51 6.12 19.84 -3.16
C ASP A 51 4.68 19.54 -2.70
N VAL A 52 4.36 18.25 -2.55
CA VAL A 52 3.17 17.83 -1.82
C VAL A 52 3.54 17.77 -0.35
N THR A 53 3.37 18.88 0.37
CA THR A 53 3.50 18.90 1.82
C THR A 53 2.14 18.51 2.43
N VAL A 54 2.04 17.29 2.96
CA VAL A 54 0.87 16.85 3.74
C VAL A 54 1.20 16.99 5.22
N ASP A 55 0.66 18.03 5.87
CA ASP A 55 0.64 18.09 7.34
C ASP A 55 -0.49 17.19 7.85
N GLY A 56 -0.14 15.93 8.10
CA GLY A 56 -1.03 14.90 8.65
C GLY A 56 -0.84 13.55 7.96
N VAL A 57 -1.10 12.45 8.68
CA VAL A 57 -1.15 11.11 8.06
C VAL A 57 -2.39 11.07 7.16
N THR A 58 -2.18 11.23 5.85
CA THR A 58 -3.24 11.06 4.84
C THR A 58 -2.86 9.90 3.94
N SER A 59 -3.81 8.99 3.72
CA SER A 59 -3.68 7.91 2.75
C SER A 59 -4.00 8.46 1.36
N VAL A 60 -2.99 8.54 0.51
CA VAL A 60 -3.16 8.88 -0.91
C VAL A 60 -3.35 7.59 -1.69
N ALA A 61 -4.53 7.40 -2.27
CA ALA A 61 -4.79 6.27 -3.16
C ALA A 61 -4.03 6.50 -4.48
N ILE A 62 -3.00 5.69 -4.73
CA ILE A 62 -2.26 5.70 -6.00
C ILE A 62 -2.97 4.74 -6.96
N PRO A 63 -3.48 5.21 -8.12
CA PRO A 63 -4.06 4.33 -9.13
C PRO A 63 -3.08 3.24 -9.57
N GLN A 64 -3.59 2.05 -9.87
CA GLN A 64 -2.76 0.87 -10.18
C GLN A 64 -1.79 1.11 -11.34
N GLU A 65 -2.25 1.82 -12.37
CA GLU A 65 -1.45 2.17 -13.55
C GLU A 65 -0.29 3.12 -13.20
N THR A 66 -0.54 4.10 -12.32
CA THR A 66 0.48 5.03 -11.81
C THR A 66 1.51 4.31 -10.96
N ARG A 67 1.09 3.38 -10.09
CA ARG A 67 2.00 2.54 -9.28
C ARG A 67 2.91 1.69 -10.17
N ALA A 68 2.36 1.08 -11.22
CA ALA A 68 3.13 0.27 -12.16
C ALA A 68 4.19 1.10 -12.92
N ALA A 69 3.83 2.31 -13.35
CA ALA A 69 4.75 3.24 -14.01
C ALA A 69 5.89 3.67 -13.07
N LEU A 70 5.58 4.01 -11.82
CA LEU A 70 6.58 4.41 -10.83
C LEU A 70 7.55 3.27 -10.50
N LEU A 71 7.05 2.05 -10.25
CA LEU A 71 7.89 0.86 -10.04
C LEU A 71 8.84 0.61 -11.22
N THR A 72 8.33 0.78 -12.45
CA THR A 72 9.11 0.60 -13.69
C THR A 72 10.22 1.65 -13.83
N LEU A 73 10.00 2.86 -13.31
CA LEU A 73 10.97 3.96 -13.33
C LEU A 73 12.02 3.86 -12.21
N GLY A 74 12.00 2.79 -11.41
CA GLY A 74 12.92 2.58 -10.29
C GLY A 74 12.54 3.37 -9.04
N TRP A 75 11.31 3.93 -9.01
CA TRP A 75 10.73 4.38 -7.75
C TRP A 75 10.36 3.14 -6.95
N THR A 76 11.15 2.86 -5.92
CA THR A 76 10.71 1.98 -4.85
C THR A 76 9.75 2.81 -4.00
N PRO A 77 8.50 2.37 -3.79
CA PRO A 77 7.63 3.01 -2.82
C PRO A 77 8.41 3.20 -1.51
N PRO A 78 8.23 4.32 -0.78
CA PRO A 78 8.72 4.37 0.60
C PRO A 78 8.26 3.09 1.24
N VAL A 79 9.23 2.29 1.69
CA VAL A 79 8.97 0.91 2.03
C VAL A 79 7.88 0.97 3.07
N LEU A 80 6.78 0.26 2.78
CA LEU A 80 5.80 -0.09 3.79
C LEU A 80 6.61 -0.45 5.03
N ASP A 81 6.36 0.24 6.14
CA ASP A 81 7.31 0.37 7.25
C ASP A 81 8.11 -0.93 7.40
N HIS A 82 9.45 -0.89 7.23
CA HIS A 82 10.26 -2.12 7.25
C HIS A 82 9.97 -2.94 8.52
N ALA A 83 9.54 -2.27 9.59
CA ALA A 83 9.02 -2.89 10.80
C ALA A 83 7.79 -3.79 10.55
N ASP A 84 6.84 -3.40 9.70
CA ASP A 84 5.64 -4.19 9.37
C ASP A 84 6.00 -5.42 8.52
N ALA A 85 6.97 -5.31 7.62
CA ALA A 85 7.46 -6.45 6.85
C ALA A 85 8.20 -7.47 7.73
N ASP A 86 9.07 -6.99 8.62
CA ASP A 86 9.76 -7.83 9.60
C ASP A 86 8.76 -8.45 10.59
N GLU A 87 7.76 -7.69 11.02
CA GLU A 87 6.71 -8.19 11.90
C GLU A 87 5.83 -9.23 11.19
N LEU A 88 5.50 -9.06 9.90
CA LEU A 88 4.79 -10.10 9.14
C LEU A 88 5.60 -11.39 9.11
N CYS A 89 6.90 -11.32 8.79
CA CYS A 89 7.79 -12.49 8.80
C CYS A 89 7.77 -13.18 10.17
N ARG A 90 7.90 -12.40 11.25
CA ARG A 90 7.84 -12.91 12.64
C ARG A 90 6.50 -13.56 12.95
N VAL A 91 5.37 -12.94 12.57
CA VAL A 91 4.04 -13.49 12.83
C VAL A 91 3.82 -14.78 12.03
N LEU A 92 4.23 -14.86 10.77
CA LEU A 92 4.15 -16.08 9.96
C LEU A 92 4.99 -17.21 10.56
N GLN A 93 6.16 -16.90 11.11
CA GLN A 93 6.96 -17.87 11.85
C GLN A 93 6.23 -18.35 13.11
N LEU A 94 5.65 -17.44 13.91
CA LEU A 94 4.89 -17.81 15.11
C LEU A 94 3.67 -18.67 14.78
N ILE A 95 2.98 -18.44 13.66
CA ILE A 95 1.88 -19.31 13.20
C ILE A 95 2.38 -20.73 13.00
N THR A 96 3.57 -20.89 12.41
CA THR A 96 4.18 -22.21 12.19
C THR A 96 4.54 -22.88 13.51
N GLU A 97 5.06 -22.12 14.48
CA GLU A 97 5.40 -22.62 15.82
C GLU A 97 4.16 -23.02 16.65
N HIS A 98 3.03 -22.36 16.41
CA HIS A 98 1.76 -22.56 17.11
C HIS A 98 0.68 -23.23 16.24
N ASP A 99 1.06 -24.01 15.21
CA ASP A 99 0.12 -24.54 14.21
C ASP A 99 -1.03 -25.37 14.82
N THR A 100 -0.77 -26.06 15.93
CA THR A 100 -1.79 -26.87 16.63
C THR A 100 -2.45 -26.16 17.81
N ASP A 101 -1.96 -24.98 18.21
CA ASP A 101 -2.55 -24.17 19.28
C ASP A 101 -3.55 -23.18 18.67
N TYR A 102 -4.78 -23.67 18.46
CA TYR A 102 -5.81 -22.94 17.72
C TYR A 102 -6.16 -21.58 18.34
N GLU A 103 -6.13 -21.43 19.67
CA GLU A 103 -6.43 -20.15 20.34
C GLU A 103 -5.40 -19.09 19.96
N ILE A 104 -4.11 -19.44 20.00
CA ILE A 104 -3.01 -18.54 19.63
C ILE A 104 -2.97 -18.36 18.10
N ARG A 105 -3.07 -19.45 17.35
CA ARG A 105 -2.98 -19.44 15.89
C ARG A 105 -4.01 -18.52 15.26
N TYR A 106 -5.27 -18.57 15.69
CA TYR A 106 -6.30 -17.72 15.10
C TYR A 106 -6.00 -16.23 15.28
N LEU A 107 -5.51 -15.83 16.45
CA LEU A 107 -5.11 -14.44 16.71
C LEU A 107 -3.93 -14.02 15.83
N LEU A 108 -2.94 -14.90 15.66
CA LEU A 108 -1.80 -14.64 14.79
C LEU A 108 -2.19 -14.57 13.32
N VAL A 109 -3.11 -15.42 12.85
CA VAL A 109 -3.64 -15.37 11.48
C VAL A 109 -4.35 -14.03 11.22
N PHE A 110 -5.19 -13.55 12.16
CA PHE A 110 -5.80 -12.23 12.02
C PHE A 110 -4.76 -11.10 11.94
N LYS A 111 -3.72 -11.17 12.76
CA LYS A 111 -2.62 -10.20 12.73
C LYS A 111 -1.83 -10.26 11.42
N ALA A 112 -1.57 -11.46 10.90
CA ALA A 112 -0.89 -11.66 9.63
C ALA A 112 -1.70 -11.08 8.46
N LEU A 113 -3.04 -11.25 8.47
CA LEU A 113 -3.92 -10.65 7.46
C LEU A 113 -3.86 -9.12 7.49
N ASP A 114 -3.91 -8.50 8.68
CA ASP A 114 -3.82 -7.06 8.84
C ASP A 114 -2.49 -6.51 8.30
N LEU A 115 -1.36 -7.10 8.73
CA LEU A 115 -0.04 -6.74 8.24
C LEU A 115 0.10 -6.95 6.74
N ALA A 116 -0.37 -8.10 6.21
CA ALA A 116 -0.27 -8.40 4.79
C ALA A 116 -1.07 -7.41 3.93
N LEU A 117 -2.29 -7.04 4.35
CA LEU A 117 -3.09 -6.01 3.70
C LEU A 117 -2.41 -4.64 3.78
N GLY A 118 -1.85 -4.28 4.94
CA GLY A 118 -1.06 -3.08 5.14
C GLY A 118 0.11 -3.00 4.16
N LEU A 119 0.79 -4.12 3.94
CA LEU A 119 1.89 -4.28 2.98
C LEU A 119 1.42 -4.42 1.51
N GLY A 120 0.13 -4.34 1.24
CA GLY A 120 -0.43 -4.41 -0.12
C GLY A 120 -0.41 -5.80 -0.76
N TYR A 121 -0.24 -6.87 0.02
CA TYR A 121 -0.49 -8.24 -0.44
C TYR A 121 -2.00 -8.48 -0.57
N ALA A 122 -2.39 -9.33 -1.52
CA ALA A 122 -3.77 -9.80 -1.58
C ALA A 122 -3.99 -10.79 -0.43
N ALA A 123 -4.92 -10.48 0.46
CA ALA A 123 -5.23 -11.31 1.62
C ALA A 123 -6.71 -11.16 1.98
N GLY A 124 -7.27 -12.16 2.66
CA GLY A 124 -8.67 -12.11 3.05
C GLY A 124 -9.22 -13.46 3.46
N PHE A 125 -10.55 -13.61 3.32
CA PHE A 125 -11.27 -14.84 3.60
C PHE A 125 -11.97 -15.34 2.35
N ALA A 126 -11.93 -16.65 2.15
CA ALA A 126 -12.68 -17.36 1.12
C ALA A 126 -13.43 -18.55 1.73
N PRO A 127 -14.64 -18.89 1.24
CA PRO A 127 -15.26 -20.15 1.60
C PRO A 127 -14.47 -21.32 1.01
N ASP A 128 -14.33 -22.39 1.78
CA ASP A 128 -13.89 -23.69 1.25
C ASP A 128 -15.12 -24.48 0.76
N PRO A 129 -15.28 -24.75 -0.55
CA PRO A 129 -16.43 -25.51 -1.04
C PRO A 129 -16.46 -26.96 -0.54
N ALA A 130 -15.31 -27.55 -0.22
CA ALA A 130 -15.23 -28.90 0.33
C ALA A 130 -15.53 -28.91 1.84
N GLU A 131 -15.20 -27.81 2.53
CA GLU A 131 -15.39 -27.66 3.97
C GLU A 131 -16.11 -26.34 4.32
N PRO A 132 -17.42 -26.19 4.02
CA PRO A 132 -18.13 -24.91 4.14
C PRO A 132 -18.23 -24.34 5.57
N ASP A 133 -18.05 -25.19 6.58
CA ASP A 133 -18.02 -24.80 7.99
C ASP A 133 -16.64 -24.30 8.46
N TRP A 134 -15.64 -24.33 7.56
CA TRP A 134 -14.29 -23.91 7.81
C TRP A 134 -13.87 -22.87 6.76
N PRO A 135 -14.23 -21.59 6.93
CA PRO A 135 -13.72 -20.53 6.06
C PRO A 135 -12.19 -20.48 6.10
N VAL A 136 -11.58 -20.13 4.97
CA VAL A 136 -10.13 -20.11 4.80
C VAL A 136 -9.64 -18.67 4.81
N ALA A 137 -8.72 -18.35 5.72
CA ALA A 137 -7.91 -17.13 5.63
C ALA A 137 -6.74 -17.38 4.68
N TYR A 138 -6.48 -16.48 3.74
CA TYR A 138 -5.40 -16.63 2.76
C TYR A 138 -4.54 -15.36 2.63
N ILE A 139 -3.27 -15.54 2.24
CA ILE A 139 -2.34 -14.49 1.85
C ILE A 139 -1.62 -14.92 0.57
N GLU A 140 -1.62 -14.08 -0.45
CA GLU A 140 -0.84 -14.24 -1.68
C GLU A 140 0.56 -13.65 -1.48
N LEU A 141 1.51 -14.48 -1.05
CA LEU A 141 2.91 -14.10 -0.90
C LEU A 141 3.63 -14.16 -2.26
N PRO A 142 4.78 -13.46 -2.42
CA PRO A 142 5.61 -13.58 -3.62
C PRO A 142 6.09 -15.02 -3.89
N THR A 143 6.13 -15.87 -2.86
CA THR A 143 6.53 -17.28 -2.94
C THR A 143 5.36 -18.25 -3.18
N GLY A 144 4.13 -17.75 -3.22
CA GLY A 144 2.91 -18.54 -3.37
C GLY A 144 1.88 -18.28 -2.28
N GLN A 145 0.68 -18.81 -2.47
CA GLN A 145 -0.41 -18.67 -1.51
C GLN A 145 -0.13 -19.49 -0.24
N VAL A 146 -0.42 -18.90 0.92
CA VAL A 146 -0.54 -19.60 2.20
C VAL A 146 -1.94 -19.40 2.76
N SER A 147 -2.45 -20.39 3.49
CA SER A 147 -3.83 -20.36 3.96
C SER A 147 -4.10 -21.23 5.19
N TRP A 148 -5.10 -20.86 6.00
CA TRP A 148 -5.49 -21.58 7.21
C TRP A 148 -7.01 -21.63 7.36
N HIS A 149 -7.54 -22.78 7.78
CA HIS A 149 -8.94 -22.90 8.21
C HIS A 149 -9.19 -22.15 9.52
N MET A 150 -10.29 -21.40 9.53
CA MET A 150 -10.71 -20.51 10.61
C MET A 150 -12.09 -20.95 11.13
N PRO A 151 -12.41 -20.69 12.41
CA PRO A 151 -13.68 -21.11 12.97
C PRO A 151 -14.83 -20.31 12.36
N LYS A 152 -15.89 -21.01 11.96
CA LYS A 152 -17.13 -20.35 11.54
C LYS A 152 -17.80 -19.65 12.71
N HIS A 153 -18.36 -18.47 12.43
CA HIS A 153 -19.19 -17.76 13.39
C HIS A 153 -20.46 -18.59 13.70
N THR A 154 -20.66 -18.90 14.99
CA THR A 154 -21.73 -19.80 15.44
C THR A 154 -23.06 -19.08 15.71
N VAL A 155 -23.04 -17.75 15.85
CA VAL A 155 -24.25 -16.97 16.10
C VAL A 155 -24.92 -16.65 14.77
N GLU A 156 -26.23 -16.93 14.70
CA GLU A 156 -27.02 -16.61 13.52
C GLU A 156 -27.12 -15.09 13.32
N PHE A 157 -27.21 -14.69 12.05
CA PHE A 157 -27.40 -13.28 11.70
C PHE A 157 -28.76 -12.79 12.20
N ASP A 158 -28.75 -11.77 13.05
CA ASP A 158 -29.94 -11.23 13.73
C ASP A 158 -30.83 -10.31 12.84
N GLY A 159 -30.57 -10.25 11.52
CA GLY A 159 -31.40 -9.53 10.56
C GLY A 159 -31.24 -8.00 10.56
N HIS A 160 -30.21 -7.44 11.19
CA HIS A 160 -30.07 -5.99 11.28
C HIS A 160 -29.80 -5.30 9.93
N SER A 161 -30.37 -4.10 9.73
CA SER A 161 -30.12 -3.27 8.55
C SER A 161 -28.76 -2.56 8.62
N THR A 162 -28.28 -2.01 7.49
CA THR A 162 -27.09 -1.16 7.46
C THR A 162 -27.18 0.03 8.43
N GLY A 163 -28.37 0.66 8.53
CA GLY A 163 -28.62 1.71 9.52
C GLY A 163 -28.52 1.20 10.96
N GLY A 164 -29.05 0.00 11.22
CA GLY A 164 -28.91 -0.71 12.49
C GLY A 164 -27.45 -1.00 12.86
N LYS A 165 -26.65 -1.50 11.91
CA LYS A 165 -25.21 -1.77 12.06
C LYS A 165 -24.46 -0.53 12.56
N TYR A 166 -24.58 0.59 11.84
CA TYR A 166 -23.83 1.81 12.18
C TYR A 166 -24.36 2.52 13.44
N ARG A 167 -25.64 2.37 13.78
CA ARG A 167 -26.16 2.82 15.07
C ARG A 167 -25.46 2.11 16.23
N ARG A 168 -25.32 0.77 16.17
CA ARG A 168 -24.61 -0.01 17.20
C ARG A 168 -23.16 0.43 17.38
N VAL A 169 -22.46 0.70 16.27
CA VAL A 169 -21.09 1.24 16.32
C VAL A 169 -21.04 2.58 17.05
N ARG A 170 -21.96 3.51 16.74
CA ARG A 170 -22.01 4.81 17.41
C ARG A 170 -22.35 4.70 18.90
N GLU A 171 -23.30 3.85 19.27
CA GLU A 171 -23.67 3.59 20.66
C GLU A 171 -22.48 3.05 21.47
N PHE A 172 -21.73 2.09 20.91
CA PHE A 172 -20.51 1.58 21.53
C PHE A 172 -19.44 2.68 21.72
N ILE A 173 -19.16 3.48 20.68
CA ILE A 173 -18.19 4.58 20.78
C ILE A 173 -18.61 5.58 21.86
N ALA A 174 -19.90 5.91 21.94
CA ALA A 174 -20.42 6.82 22.97
C ALA A 174 -20.27 6.23 24.38
N SER A 175 -20.55 4.94 24.57
CA SER A 175 -20.43 4.28 25.88
C SER A 175 -18.98 4.28 26.38
N GLN A 176 -17.98 4.09 25.51
CA GLN A 176 -16.57 4.12 25.89
C GLN A 176 -16.07 5.53 26.26
N ARG A 177 -16.63 6.57 25.64
CA ARG A 177 -16.24 7.97 25.90
C ARG A 177 -16.94 8.57 27.12
N GLY A 178 -18.11 8.06 27.51
CA GLY A 178 -18.84 8.46 28.70
C GLY A 178 -18.41 7.76 30.00
N LEU A 179 -17.47 6.82 29.93
CA LEU A 179 -16.83 6.14 31.07
C LEU A 179 -15.53 6.83 31.53
N ARG A 180 -15.27 8.07 31.10
CA ARG A 180 -14.12 8.88 31.52
C ARG A 180 -14.51 9.93 32.55
#